data_AF-A0A844MDV0-F1
#
_entry.id   AF-A0A844MDV0-F1
#
_cell.length_a   1.000
_cell.length_b   1.000
_cell.length_c   1.000
_cell.angle_alpha   90.00
_cell.angle_beta   90.00
_cell.angle_gamma   90.00
#
_symmetry.space_group_name_H-M   'P 1'
#
loop_
_entity.id
_entity.type
_entity.pdbx_description
1 polymer ?
#
loop_
_entity_poly.entity_id
_entity_poly.type
_entity_poly.pdbx_seq_one_letter_code
_entity_poly.pdbx_strand_id
1 'polypeptide(L)'
;MSIKVWPFLVSRNRSLDYRTVVAPDFICQAGISNLLARVADGDLTQPEHVFVRQVQGSKVGDFTIIFRAIEATEKDINSQDENQILKDSFGREIYLIEGIVFQGIGKRNIIQSDIQRVHNLVVESYKQFWNWTVPNSAIPSTAFFLTTETNSPLKFEELDPFQVKSKAPETQIVKEPQFQLKLTSVGFLVAAIMAVIIVGIIIRASFAPPGVSQPPKSKDEVIAVYNQQAKTKHMYAEIKGKFFDNSDASGRYWIVSKEGADFILTKDGKSFYKIGKQITTSQLVLKPGNSISRMEDKSITLDRDTIKTLKKLQNDNQNAVIFLIGSVKVDSSDNCKKVIRLQSNQYQTISCSSSKLQMNYYPVEQAIAQLGNQVLTGTIKATIIEPRPKF
;
A
#
# COMPACT_ATOMS: atom_id res chain seq x y z
N MET A 1 -7.78 -39.34 7.29
CA MET A 1 -7.29 -38.71 8.54
C MET A 1 -8.00 -37.38 8.71
N SER A 2 -8.56 -37.09 9.88
CA SER A 2 -9.13 -35.76 10.17
C SER A 2 -8.00 -34.75 10.32
N ILE A 3 -8.19 -33.55 9.77
CA ILE A 3 -7.17 -32.50 9.80
C ILE A 3 -7.67 -31.36 10.67
N LYS A 4 -6.81 -30.93 11.59
CA LYS A 4 -7.06 -29.81 12.48
C LYS A 4 -6.76 -28.50 11.74
N VAL A 5 -7.73 -27.60 11.72
CA VAL A 5 -7.68 -26.32 11.01
C VAL A 5 -8.19 -25.19 11.91
N TRP A 6 -7.77 -23.96 11.65
CA TRP A 6 -8.15 -22.78 12.43
C TRP A 6 -8.75 -21.72 11.50
N PRO A 7 -9.88 -21.11 11.84
CA PRO A 7 -10.41 -20.02 11.06
C PRO A 7 -9.55 -18.76 11.23
N PHE A 8 -9.49 -17.94 10.19
CA PHE A 8 -8.88 -16.61 10.25
C PHE A 8 -9.69 -15.60 9.45
N LEU A 9 -9.50 -14.33 9.78
CA LEU A 9 -10.14 -13.21 9.09
C LEU A 9 -9.16 -12.04 8.99
N VAL A 10 -9.01 -11.51 7.78
CA VAL A 10 -8.37 -10.22 7.50
C VAL A 10 -9.44 -9.30 6.93
N SER A 11 -9.60 -8.13 7.54
CA SER A 11 -10.56 -7.13 7.09
C SER A 11 -10.21 -5.75 7.64
N ARG A 12 -11.07 -4.77 7.38
CA ARG A 12 -11.01 -3.39 7.86
C ARG A 12 -12.40 -2.94 8.33
N ASN A 13 -12.49 -1.81 9.01
CA ASN A 13 -13.78 -1.24 9.43
C ASN A 13 -13.89 0.23 8.98
N ARG A 14 -14.84 0.99 9.53
CA ARG A 14 -15.02 2.41 9.20
C ARG A 14 -13.79 3.29 9.48
N SER A 15 -13.00 2.94 10.49
CA SER A 15 -11.96 3.79 11.09
C SER A 15 -10.55 3.19 11.02
N LEU A 16 -10.43 1.86 10.87
CA LEU A 16 -9.19 1.11 10.89
C LEU A 16 -8.94 0.45 9.53
N ASP A 17 -7.70 0.53 9.04
CA ASP A 17 -7.28 -0.12 7.79
C ASP A 17 -7.23 -1.67 7.89
N TYR A 18 -6.94 -2.33 6.76
CA TYR A 18 -6.84 -3.78 6.67
C TYR A 18 -5.83 -4.36 7.65
N ARG A 19 -6.30 -5.34 8.43
CA ARG A 19 -5.53 -6.04 9.44
C ARG A 19 -6.11 -7.42 9.68
N THR A 20 -5.35 -8.23 10.40
CA THR A 20 -5.82 -9.50 10.93
C THR A 20 -6.75 -9.26 12.11
N VAL A 21 -8.01 -9.66 11.95
CA VAL A 21 -9.08 -9.56 12.96
C VAL A 21 -9.13 -10.84 13.78
N VAL A 22 -9.13 -11.99 13.09
CA VAL A 22 -9.12 -13.33 13.71
C VAL A 22 -7.89 -14.08 13.22
N ALA A 23 -7.18 -14.74 14.13
CA ALA A 23 -6.01 -15.56 13.80
C ALA A 23 -5.95 -16.82 14.67
N PRO A 24 -5.31 -17.90 14.20
CA PRO A 24 -5.03 -19.07 15.02
C PRO A 24 -4.33 -18.70 16.33
N ASP A 25 -4.74 -19.34 17.43
CA ASP A 25 -4.16 -19.15 18.76
C ASP A 25 -2.62 -19.24 18.77
N PHE A 26 -2.03 -20.23 18.09
CA PHE A 26 -0.58 -20.39 18.01
C PHE A 26 0.12 -19.24 17.27
N ILE A 27 -0.55 -18.61 16.29
CA ILE A 27 -0.04 -17.41 15.59
C ILE A 27 -0.12 -16.18 16.50
N CYS A 28 -1.20 -16.04 17.28
CA CYS A 28 -1.36 -14.98 18.26
C CYS A 28 -0.31 -15.07 19.37
N GLN A 29 -0.09 -16.26 19.93
CA GLN A 29 0.91 -16.51 20.97
C GLN A 29 2.33 -16.16 20.50
N ALA A 30 2.65 -16.41 19.24
CA ALA A 30 3.94 -16.06 18.65
C ALA A 30 4.08 -14.57 18.26
N GLY A 31 3.02 -13.76 18.43
CA GLY A 31 3.04 -12.32 18.15
C GLY A 31 3.21 -11.99 16.66
N ILE A 32 2.78 -12.89 15.75
CA ILE A 32 2.94 -12.74 14.30
C ILE A 32 1.61 -12.72 13.55
N SER A 33 0.51 -12.36 14.21
CA SER A 33 -0.83 -12.30 13.60
C SER A 33 -0.88 -11.40 12.37
N ASN A 34 -0.15 -10.28 12.37
CA ASN A 34 -0.04 -9.37 11.22
C ASN A 34 0.52 -10.02 9.94
N LEU A 35 1.17 -11.19 10.04
CA LEU A 35 1.62 -11.95 8.88
C LEU A 35 0.42 -12.35 8.02
N LEU A 36 -0.73 -12.70 8.61
CA LEU A 36 -1.92 -13.11 7.86
C LEU A 36 -2.42 -12.01 6.93
N ALA A 37 -2.41 -10.74 7.36
CA ALA A 37 -2.78 -9.62 6.49
C ALA A 37 -1.80 -9.39 5.32
N ARG A 38 -0.56 -9.89 5.43
CA ARG A 38 0.44 -9.82 4.35
C ARG A 38 0.33 -10.98 3.39
N VAL A 39 -0.04 -12.16 3.91
CA VAL A 39 -0.10 -13.38 3.11
C VAL A 39 -1.48 -13.61 2.49
N ALA A 40 -2.54 -13.05 3.04
CA ALA A 40 -3.88 -13.12 2.47
C ALA A 40 -4.14 -11.89 1.58
N ASP A 41 -3.39 -11.82 0.47
CA ASP A 41 -3.54 -10.81 -0.58
C ASP A 41 -4.10 -11.47 -1.84
N GLY A 42 -5.07 -10.83 -2.49
CA GLY A 42 -5.77 -11.36 -3.65
C GLY A 42 -6.99 -10.51 -4.03
N ASP A 43 -7.43 -10.68 -5.28
CA ASP A 43 -8.66 -10.07 -5.80
C ASP A 43 -9.92 -10.76 -5.23
N LEU A 44 -11.09 -10.16 -5.46
CA LEU A 44 -12.37 -10.80 -5.15
C LEU A 44 -12.45 -12.19 -5.78
N THR A 45 -12.80 -13.17 -4.95
CA THR A 45 -12.86 -14.56 -5.37
C THR A 45 -14.20 -14.87 -6.02
N GLN A 46 -14.18 -15.61 -7.13
CA GLN A 46 -15.41 -16.10 -7.75
C GLN A 46 -16.12 -17.12 -6.84
N PRO A 47 -17.46 -17.27 -6.95
CA PRO A 47 -18.16 -18.36 -6.28
C PRO A 47 -17.48 -19.71 -6.54
N GLU A 48 -17.43 -20.56 -5.51
CA GLU A 48 -16.81 -21.90 -5.54
C GLU A 48 -15.28 -21.93 -5.77
N HIS A 49 -14.61 -20.78 -5.76
CA HIS A 49 -13.16 -20.69 -5.85
C HIS A 49 -12.56 -20.30 -4.49
N VAL A 50 -11.33 -20.73 -4.26
CA VAL A 50 -10.50 -20.29 -3.13
C VAL A 50 -9.04 -20.18 -3.57
N PHE A 51 -8.31 -19.27 -2.94
CA PHE A 51 -6.88 -19.17 -3.07
C PHE A 51 -6.17 -20.12 -2.11
N VAL A 52 -5.05 -20.68 -2.55
CA VAL A 52 -4.17 -21.48 -1.70
C VAL A 52 -2.79 -20.84 -1.70
N ARG A 53 -2.25 -20.58 -0.51
CA ARG A 53 -0.89 -20.02 -0.36
C ARG A 53 -0.14 -20.72 0.76
N GLN A 54 1.08 -21.13 0.46
CA GLN A 54 2.01 -21.68 1.44
C GLN A 54 2.82 -20.55 2.09
N VAL A 55 3.05 -20.63 3.38
CA VAL A 55 3.87 -19.68 4.14
C VAL A 55 5.04 -20.44 4.74
N GLN A 56 6.25 -20.02 4.36
CA GLN A 56 7.48 -20.71 4.71
C GLN A 56 8.39 -19.84 5.59
N GLY A 57 9.09 -20.47 6.53
CA GLY A 57 10.08 -19.80 7.39
C GLY A 57 9.48 -18.92 8.49
N SER A 58 8.23 -19.14 8.88
CA SER A 58 7.58 -18.37 9.95
C SER A 58 8.06 -18.82 11.34
N LYS A 59 7.85 -17.97 12.38
CA LYS A 59 8.18 -18.30 13.78
C LYS A 59 7.42 -19.52 14.32
N VAL A 60 6.30 -19.89 13.71
CA VAL A 60 5.47 -21.04 14.11
C VAL A 60 5.64 -22.23 13.18
N GLY A 61 6.72 -22.25 12.39
CA GLY A 61 6.95 -23.23 11.33
C GLY A 61 6.19 -22.90 10.06
N ASP A 62 6.23 -23.82 9.11
CA ASP A 62 5.53 -23.67 7.84
C ASP A 62 4.03 -23.96 8.02
N PHE A 63 3.20 -23.20 7.32
CA PHE A 63 1.76 -23.41 7.32
C PHE A 63 1.16 -23.06 5.97
N THR A 64 -0.05 -23.54 5.73
CA THR A 64 -0.81 -23.23 4.51
C THR A 64 -2.07 -22.49 4.89
N ILE A 65 -2.44 -21.50 4.08
CA ILE A 65 -3.72 -20.82 4.15
C ILE A 65 -4.55 -21.16 2.92
N ILE A 66 -5.86 -21.37 3.14
CA ILE A 66 -6.85 -21.51 2.06
C ILE A 66 -7.99 -20.55 2.35
N PHE A 67 -8.26 -19.64 1.43
CA PHE A 67 -9.11 -18.47 1.71
C PHE A 67 -9.87 -17.96 0.49
N ARG A 68 -10.91 -17.16 0.76
CA ARG A 68 -11.64 -16.37 -0.24
C ARG A 68 -11.64 -14.90 0.17
N ALA A 69 -11.77 -14.02 -0.81
CA ALA A 69 -12.05 -12.60 -0.61
C ALA A 69 -13.47 -12.31 -1.12
N ILE A 70 -14.33 -11.80 -0.24
CA ILE A 70 -15.72 -11.46 -0.55
C ILE A 70 -16.04 -10.03 -0.11
N GLU A 71 -17.08 -9.43 -0.70
CA GLU A 71 -17.63 -8.15 -0.25
C GLU A 71 -18.20 -8.28 1.16
N ALA A 72 -17.80 -7.36 2.04
CA ALA A 72 -18.43 -7.22 3.35
C ALA A 72 -19.74 -6.45 3.16
N THR A 73 -20.82 -6.96 3.71
CA THR A 73 -22.17 -6.44 3.58
C THR A 73 -22.76 -6.09 4.95
N GLU A 74 -23.86 -5.32 4.98
CA GLU A 74 -24.57 -5.02 6.23
C GLU A 74 -24.96 -6.29 6.99
N LYS A 75 -25.26 -7.41 6.32
CA LYS A 75 -25.51 -8.73 6.97
C LYS A 75 -24.40 -9.17 7.92
N ASP A 76 -23.17 -8.85 7.59
CA ASP A 76 -21.99 -9.26 8.36
C ASP A 76 -21.90 -8.50 9.69
N ILE A 77 -22.59 -7.37 9.81
CA ILE A 77 -22.63 -6.56 11.04
C ILE A 77 -24.01 -6.57 11.71
N ASN A 78 -25.09 -6.57 10.93
CA ASN A 78 -26.49 -6.48 11.36
C ASN A 78 -27.40 -7.31 10.46
N SER A 79 -28.31 -8.09 11.03
CA SER A 79 -29.16 -9.03 10.27
C SER A 79 -30.34 -8.41 9.51
N GLN A 80 -30.44 -7.08 9.41
CA GLN A 80 -31.68 -6.41 8.95
C GLN A 80 -31.64 -5.88 7.51
N ASP A 81 -30.46 -5.71 6.90
CA ASP A 81 -30.35 -5.27 5.51
C ASP A 81 -29.35 -6.14 4.74
N GLU A 82 -29.82 -6.68 3.62
CA GLU A 82 -29.32 -7.96 3.16
C GLU A 82 -28.18 -7.87 2.13
N ASN A 83 -27.97 -6.73 1.46
CA ASN A 83 -27.05 -6.67 0.32
C ASN A 83 -26.25 -5.35 0.18
N GLN A 84 -26.31 -4.42 1.13
CA GLN A 84 -25.52 -3.20 1.02
C GLN A 84 -24.05 -3.46 1.35
N ILE A 85 -23.16 -3.19 0.39
CA ILE A 85 -21.70 -3.29 0.58
C ILE A 85 -21.25 -2.25 1.60
N LEU A 86 -20.52 -2.71 2.63
CA LEU A 86 -19.92 -1.88 3.65
C LEU A 86 -18.81 -1.02 3.05
N LYS A 87 -18.76 0.23 3.50
CA LYS A 87 -17.74 1.20 3.09
C LYS A 87 -17.08 1.81 4.32
N ASP A 88 -15.82 2.17 4.19
CA ASP A 88 -15.12 2.91 5.23
C ASP A 88 -15.45 4.41 5.22
N SER A 89 -14.86 5.17 6.13
CA SER A 89 -15.03 6.63 6.21
C SER A 89 -14.60 7.40 4.96
N PHE A 90 -13.85 6.77 4.04
CA PHE A 90 -13.45 7.34 2.76
C PHE A 90 -14.32 6.84 1.60
N GLY A 91 -15.37 6.08 1.87
CA GLY A 91 -16.26 5.52 0.85
C GLY A 91 -15.69 4.32 0.10
N ARG A 92 -14.57 3.75 0.55
CA ARG A 92 -13.93 2.59 -0.08
C ARG A 92 -14.62 1.31 0.37
N GLU A 93 -14.96 0.41 -0.55
CA GLU A 93 -15.62 -0.88 -0.27
C GLU A 93 -14.79 -1.82 0.60
N ILE A 94 -15.41 -2.44 1.58
CA ILE A 94 -14.76 -3.32 2.55
C ILE A 94 -14.90 -4.78 2.09
N TYR A 95 -13.83 -5.55 2.24
CA TYR A 95 -13.80 -6.97 1.91
C TYR A 95 -13.49 -7.80 3.15
N LEU A 96 -14.08 -9.00 3.22
CA LEU A 96 -13.72 -10.05 4.16
C LEU A 96 -12.79 -11.02 3.45
N ILE A 97 -11.55 -11.12 3.94
CA ILE A 97 -10.60 -12.14 3.48
C ILE A 97 -10.56 -13.22 4.57
N GLU A 98 -11.33 -14.27 4.35
CA GLU A 98 -11.61 -15.29 5.35
C GLU A 98 -11.24 -16.68 4.85
N GLY A 99 -10.85 -17.55 5.76
CA GLY A 99 -10.42 -18.89 5.40
C GLY A 99 -9.90 -19.70 6.57
N ILE A 100 -9.16 -20.76 6.23
CA ILE A 100 -8.53 -21.63 7.20
C ILE A 100 -7.01 -21.57 7.14
N VAL A 101 -6.40 -21.84 8.28
CA VAL A 101 -4.97 -22.10 8.45
C VAL A 101 -4.80 -23.53 8.94
N PHE A 102 -3.80 -24.24 8.41
CA PHE A 102 -3.32 -25.49 9.00
C PHE A 102 -1.80 -25.57 8.95
N GLN A 103 -1.23 -26.26 9.93
CA GLN A 103 0.22 -26.44 10.03
C GLN A 103 0.74 -27.40 8.94
N GLY A 104 1.91 -27.10 8.40
CA GLY A 104 2.54 -27.82 7.31
C GLY A 104 2.20 -27.31 5.92
N ILE A 105 2.82 -27.94 4.92
CA ILE A 105 2.68 -27.61 3.50
C ILE A 105 1.78 -28.65 2.83
N GLY A 106 0.86 -28.18 1.98
CA GLY A 106 0.15 -29.03 1.03
C GLY A 106 -1.24 -28.53 0.68
N LYS A 107 -1.93 -29.25 -0.20
CA LYS A 107 -3.36 -29.02 -0.49
C LYS A 107 -4.21 -29.95 0.35
N ARG A 108 -5.42 -29.50 0.68
CA ARG A 108 -6.46 -30.30 1.34
C ARG A 108 -7.76 -30.09 0.61
N ASN A 109 -8.58 -31.14 0.50
CA ASN A 109 -9.91 -30.99 -0.05
C ASN A 109 -10.73 -30.14 0.93
N ILE A 110 -11.30 -29.06 0.40
CA ILE A 110 -12.22 -28.18 1.12
C ILE A 110 -13.49 -28.10 0.30
N ILE A 111 -14.62 -28.20 0.98
CA ILE A 111 -15.94 -28.04 0.39
C ILE A 111 -16.58 -26.72 0.84
N GLN A 112 -17.62 -26.29 0.14
CA GLN A 112 -18.29 -25.01 0.42
C GLN A 112 -18.80 -24.91 1.87
N SER A 113 -19.28 -26.00 2.46
CA SER A 113 -19.78 -26.02 3.84
C SER A 113 -18.68 -25.75 4.88
N ASP A 114 -17.43 -26.13 4.62
CA ASP A 114 -16.32 -25.82 5.50
C ASP A 114 -16.02 -24.32 5.51
N ILE A 115 -16.02 -23.68 4.32
CA ILE A 115 -15.83 -22.22 4.20
C ILE A 115 -17.01 -21.46 4.81
N GLN A 116 -18.25 -21.93 4.62
CA GLN A 116 -19.41 -21.33 5.27
C GLN A 116 -19.34 -21.45 6.79
N ARG A 117 -18.84 -22.58 7.30
CA ARG A 117 -18.60 -22.75 8.74
C ARG A 117 -17.56 -21.75 9.25
N VAL A 118 -16.48 -21.50 8.51
CA VAL A 118 -15.48 -20.47 8.85
C VAL A 118 -16.14 -19.11 8.93
N HIS A 119 -16.92 -18.72 7.93
CA HIS A 119 -17.63 -17.44 7.90
C HIS A 119 -18.47 -17.24 9.17
N ASN A 120 -19.27 -18.23 9.52
CA ASN A 120 -20.09 -18.20 10.73
C ASN A 120 -19.26 -18.10 12.02
N LEU A 121 -18.06 -18.69 12.06
CA LEU A 121 -17.16 -18.61 13.21
C LEU A 121 -16.49 -17.24 13.35
N VAL A 122 -16.24 -16.53 12.24
CA VAL A 122 -15.53 -15.24 12.27
C VAL A 122 -16.46 -14.02 12.30
N VAL A 123 -17.72 -14.17 11.89
CA VAL A 123 -18.67 -13.04 11.78
C VAL A 123 -18.90 -12.33 13.12
N GLU A 124 -18.98 -13.06 14.23
CA GLU A 124 -19.13 -12.45 15.56
C GLU A 124 -17.90 -11.64 15.98
N SER A 125 -16.70 -12.12 15.61
CA SER A 125 -15.47 -11.35 15.81
C SER A 125 -15.41 -10.12 14.91
N TYR A 126 -15.95 -10.21 13.70
CA TYR A 126 -16.06 -9.08 12.79
C TYR A 126 -17.03 -8.01 13.32
N LYS A 127 -18.18 -8.39 13.87
CA LYS A 127 -19.12 -7.48 14.55
C LYS A 127 -18.46 -6.71 15.69
N GLN A 128 -17.66 -7.39 16.51
CA GLN A 128 -16.90 -6.73 17.57
C GLN A 128 -15.88 -5.76 16.98
N PHE A 129 -15.12 -6.22 15.98
CA PHE A 129 -14.12 -5.41 15.28
C PHE A 129 -14.72 -4.18 14.61
N TRP A 130 -15.94 -4.26 14.08
CA TRP A 130 -16.62 -3.14 13.42
C TRP A 130 -16.72 -1.90 14.30
N ASN A 131 -16.89 -2.11 15.61
CA ASN A 131 -17.03 -1.06 16.61
C ASN A 131 -15.68 -0.56 17.16
N TRP A 132 -14.55 -1.12 16.74
CA TRP A 132 -13.24 -0.68 17.21
C TRP A 132 -12.82 0.64 16.58
N THR A 133 -12.41 1.58 17.41
CA THR A 133 -11.83 2.87 16.99
C THR A 133 -10.31 2.91 17.14
N VAL A 134 -9.74 1.96 17.89
CA VAL A 134 -8.29 1.84 18.13
C VAL A 134 -7.78 0.47 17.72
N PRO A 135 -6.52 0.37 17.26
CA PRO A 135 -5.88 -0.91 16.99
C PRO A 135 -5.83 -1.85 18.21
N ASN A 136 -6.45 -3.03 18.12
CA ASN A 136 -6.24 -4.12 19.09
C ASN A 136 -5.56 -5.35 18.46
N SER A 137 -5.02 -6.22 19.31
CA SER A 137 -4.50 -7.52 18.89
C SER A 137 -5.59 -8.37 18.23
N ALA A 138 -5.17 -9.27 17.32
CA ALA A 138 -6.09 -10.21 16.68
C ALA A 138 -6.76 -11.12 17.73
N ILE A 139 -8.03 -11.43 17.52
CA ILE A 139 -8.81 -12.36 18.35
C ILE A 139 -8.34 -13.78 18.04
N PRO A 140 -7.90 -14.57 19.04
CA PRO A 140 -7.45 -15.94 18.81
C PRO A 140 -8.64 -16.85 18.45
N SER A 141 -8.46 -17.70 17.45
CA SER A 141 -9.45 -18.70 17.04
C SER A 141 -9.17 -20.08 17.63
N THR A 142 -10.25 -20.83 17.81
CA THR A 142 -10.20 -22.24 18.22
C THR A 142 -10.21 -23.14 16.99
N ALA A 143 -9.41 -24.20 17.05
CA ALA A 143 -9.34 -25.18 15.98
C ALA A 143 -10.63 -26.00 15.84
N PHE A 144 -10.90 -26.48 14.63
CA PHE A 144 -11.90 -27.50 14.34
C PHE A 144 -11.35 -28.52 13.34
N PHE A 145 -12.10 -29.60 13.11
CA PHE A 145 -11.73 -30.63 12.12
C PHE A 145 -12.56 -30.46 10.85
N LEU A 146 -11.90 -30.57 9.69
CA LEU A 146 -12.58 -30.57 8.40
C LEU A 146 -13.49 -31.79 8.25
N THR A 147 -14.60 -31.59 7.55
CA THR A 147 -15.57 -32.64 7.23
C THR A 147 -15.00 -33.56 6.15
N THR A 148 -15.14 -34.88 6.29
CA THR A 148 -14.63 -35.85 5.30
C THR A 148 -15.65 -36.19 4.21
N GLU A 149 -16.65 -35.35 3.99
CA GLU A 149 -17.70 -35.59 3.01
C GLU A 149 -17.17 -35.52 1.57
N THR A 150 -17.75 -36.34 0.68
CA THR A 150 -17.38 -36.46 -0.73
C THR A 150 -18.08 -35.44 -1.64
N ASN A 151 -18.52 -34.31 -1.08
CA ASN A 151 -19.17 -33.25 -1.87
C ASN A 151 -18.17 -32.62 -2.86
N SER A 152 -18.70 -31.92 -3.87
CA SER A 152 -17.91 -31.23 -4.89
C SER A 152 -16.84 -30.33 -4.26
N PRO A 153 -15.54 -30.61 -4.45
CA PRO A 153 -14.47 -29.81 -3.89
C PRO A 153 -14.43 -28.43 -4.55
N LEU A 154 -14.04 -27.42 -3.76
CA LEU A 154 -13.83 -26.07 -4.28
C LEU A 154 -12.65 -26.04 -5.27
N LYS A 155 -12.72 -25.12 -6.24
CA LYS A 155 -11.64 -24.90 -7.21
C LYS A 155 -10.52 -24.09 -6.56
N PHE A 156 -9.29 -24.59 -6.69
CA PHE A 156 -8.12 -23.95 -6.11
C PHE A 156 -7.36 -23.11 -7.13
N GLU A 157 -7.10 -21.86 -6.77
CA GLU A 157 -6.11 -21.02 -7.42
C GLU A 157 -4.85 -20.94 -6.54
N GLU A 158 -3.76 -21.52 -7.04
CA GLU A 158 -2.49 -21.50 -6.32
C GLU A 158 -1.76 -20.17 -6.50
N LEU A 159 -1.40 -19.57 -5.37
CA LEU A 159 -0.57 -18.38 -5.32
C LEU A 159 0.88 -18.78 -5.01
N ASP A 160 1.83 -17.96 -5.45
CA ASP A 160 3.25 -18.16 -5.16
C ASP A 160 3.49 -18.31 -3.64
N PRO A 161 4.36 -19.25 -3.21
CA PRO A 161 4.71 -19.39 -1.80
C PRO A 161 5.27 -18.11 -1.20
N PHE A 162 4.80 -17.77 0.00
CA PHE A 162 5.28 -16.61 0.73
C PHE A 162 6.46 -16.98 1.62
N GLN A 163 7.64 -16.45 1.29
CA GLN A 163 8.84 -16.58 2.10
C GLN A 163 8.87 -15.50 3.18
N VAL A 164 8.77 -15.90 4.44
CA VAL A 164 9.06 -14.99 5.55
C VAL A 164 10.56 -14.77 5.55
N LYS A 165 11.02 -13.65 4.99
CA LYS A 165 12.41 -13.22 5.13
C LYS A 165 12.68 -13.08 6.62
N SER A 166 13.32 -14.08 7.22
CA SER A 166 13.90 -13.95 8.55
C SER A 166 14.87 -12.79 8.42
N LYS A 167 14.60 -11.70 9.15
CA LYS A 167 15.60 -10.67 9.33
C LYS A 167 16.77 -11.43 9.94
N ALA A 168 17.84 -11.66 9.17
CA ALA A 168 19.05 -12.27 9.69
C ALA A 168 19.34 -11.52 10.99
N PRO A 169 19.54 -12.22 12.14
CA PRO A 169 19.81 -11.55 13.39
C PRO A 169 20.99 -10.64 13.12
N GLU A 170 20.68 -9.35 13.03
CA GLU A 170 21.63 -8.31 12.74
C GLU A 170 22.44 -8.28 14.02
N THR A 171 23.58 -8.99 14.01
CA THR A 171 24.50 -9.07 15.14
C THR A 171 24.82 -7.64 15.50
N GLN A 172 24.11 -7.10 16.49
CA GLN A 172 24.42 -5.81 17.04
C GLN A 172 25.76 -6.01 17.73
N ILE A 173 26.84 -5.75 16.99
CA ILE A 173 28.13 -5.46 17.58
C ILE A 173 27.88 -4.18 18.36
N VAL A 174 27.52 -4.33 19.63
CA VAL A 174 27.45 -3.25 20.61
C VAL A 174 28.87 -2.72 20.72
N LYS A 175 29.21 -1.73 19.89
CA LYS A 175 30.33 -0.84 20.17
C LYS A 175 29.85 0.09 21.28
N GLU A 176 30.16 -0.31 22.50
CA GLU A 176 30.03 0.50 23.70
C GLU A 176 30.66 1.88 23.45
N PRO A 177 29.89 2.98 23.50
CA PRO A 177 30.45 4.31 23.35
C PRO A 177 31.16 4.68 24.67
N GLN A 178 32.50 4.59 24.68
CA GLN A 178 33.32 5.17 25.74
C GLN A 178 33.22 6.70 25.70
N PHE A 179 32.22 7.25 26.39
CA PHE A 179 32.07 8.69 26.56
C PHE A 179 32.85 9.13 27.81
N GLN A 180 34.12 9.54 27.62
CA GLN A 180 34.87 10.20 28.69
C GLN A 180 34.49 11.68 28.75
N LEU A 181 33.65 12.04 29.72
CA LEU A 181 33.31 13.41 30.05
C LEU A 181 34.41 14.00 30.96
N LYS A 182 35.32 14.81 30.40
CA LYS A 182 36.20 15.68 31.20
C LYS A 182 35.42 16.93 31.60
N LEU A 183 34.89 16.95 32.82
CA LEU A 183 34.44 18.19 33.46
C LEU A 183 35.67 19.04 33.79
N THR A 184 35.82 20.17 33.12
CA THR A 184 36.67 21.26 33.60
C THR A 184 35.77 22.41 34.05
N SER A 185 36.05 22.87 35.27
CA SER A 185 35.34 23.89 36.01
C SER A 185 35.59 25.27 35.43
N VAL A 186 34.61 25.85 34.72
CA VAL A 186 34.48 27.31 34.58
C VAL A 186 33.00 27.67 34.68
N GLY A 187 32.50 27.71 35.91
CA GLY A 187 31.26 28.41 36.23
C GLY A 187 31.51 29.92 36.24
N PHE A 188 30.49 30.68 35.87
CA PHE A 188 30.34 32.15 35.95
C PHE A 188 30.49 33.03 34.68
N LEU A 189 30.58 32.49 33.46
CA LEU A 189 30.42 33.32 32.24
C LEU A 189 29.21 32.99 31.35
N VAL A 190 28.38 32.00 31.72
CA VAL A 190 27.29 31.49 30.86
C VAL A 190 25.96 32.23 31.05
N ALA A 191 25.72 32.87 32.19
CA ALA A 191 24.44 33.54 32.45
C ALA A 191 24.24 34.84 31.65
N ALA A 192 25.31 35.61 31.41
CA ALA A 192 25.24 36.85 30.63
C ALA A 192 25.13 36.59 29.11
N ILE A 193 25.75 35.51 28.60
CA ILE A 193 25.64 35.12 27.18
C ILE A 193 24.25 34.54 26.87
N MET A 194 23.63 33.82 27.81
CA MET A 194 22.26 33.31 27.64
C MET A 194 21.20 34.43 27.59
N ALA A 195 21.37 35.53 28.33
CA ALA A 195 20.44 36.66 28.27
C ALA A 195 20.51 37.41 26.92
N VAL A 196 21.72 37.58 26.34
CA VAL A 196 21.88 38.20 25.00
C VAL A 196 21.37 37.28 23.88
N ILE A 197 21.48 35.96 24.03
CA ILE A 197 20.90 35.00 23.08
C ILE A 197 19.36 35.02 23.14
N ILE A 198 18.75 35.14 24.31
CA ILE A 198 17.28 35.20 24.44
C ILE A 198 16.73 36.51 23.84
N VAL A 199 17.38 37.66 24.05
CA VAL A 199 16.97 38.93 23.41
C VAL A 199 17.22 38.90 21.89
N GLY A 200 18.29 38.25 21.42
CA GLY A 200 18.54 38.03 19.99
C GLY A 200 17.53 37.09 19.30
N ILE A 201 16.98 36.10 20.03
CA ILE A 201 15.90 35.22 19.54
C ILE A 201 14.58 35.99 19.42
N ILE A 202 14.28 36.90 20.36
CA ILE A 202 13.06 37.71 20.32
C ILE A 202 13.09 38.73 19.17
N ILE A 203 14.26 39.32 18.87
CA ILE A 203 14.38 40.27 17.73
C ILE A 203 14.39 39.54 16.38
N ARG A 204 14.88 38.29 16.30
CA ARG A 204 14.77 37.46 15.06
C ARG A 204 13.37 36.94 14.79
N ALA A 205 12.49 36.87 15.78
CA ALA A 205 11.09 36.48 15.57
C ALA A 205 10.28 37.55 14.79
N SER A 206 10.74 38.80 14.74
CA SER A 206 10.05 39.90 14.03
C SER A 206 10.56 40.15 12.60
N PHE A 207 11.61 39.46 12.15
CA PHE A 207 12.18 39.60 10.80
C PHE A 207 12.58 38.25 10.18
N ALA A 208 11.78 37.20 10.39
CA ALA A 208 11.94 36.00 9.57
C ALA A 208 11.55 36.35 8.11
N PRO A 209 12.42 36.13 7.11
CA PRO A 209 12.04 36.33 5.72
C PRO A 209 10.79 35.50 5.42
N PRO A 210 9.82 36.02 4.65
CA PRO A 210 8.60 35.29 4.30
C PRO A 210 9.00 34.01 3.55
N GLY A 211 9.00 32.87 4.25
CA GLY A 211 9.46 31.62 3.64
C GLY A 211 9.79 30.45 4.57
N VAL A 212 9.99 30.66 5.88
CA VAL A 212 10.17 29.53 6.81
C VAL A 212 8.81 29.05 7.30
N SER A 213 8.13 28.25 6.48
CA SER A 213 6.89 27.59 6.90
C SER A 213 7.20 26.63 8.05
N GLN A 214 6.57 26.85 9.21
CA GLN A 214 6.54 25.84 10.26
C GLN A 214 6.09 24.49 9.65
N PRO A 215 6.65 23.36 10.11
CA PRO A 215 6.16 22.07 9.66
C PRO A 215 4.65 21.99 9.96
N PRO A 216 3.82 21.62 8.97
CA PRO A 216 2.37 21.58 9.15
C PRO A 216 2.01 20.66 10.32
N LYS A 217 1.08 21.11 11.15
CA LYS A 217 0.67 20.45 12.40
C LYS A 217 -0.34 19.34 12.14
N SER A 218 -1.02 19.34 10.99
CA SER A 218 -2.04 18.35 10.64
C SER A 218 -1.97 17.90 9.17
N LYS A 219 -2.60 16.75 8.87
CA LYS A 219 -2.74 16.23 7.50
C LYS A 219 -3.52 17.20 6.59
N ASP A 220 -4.50 17.91 7.16
CA ASP A 220 -5.32 18.87 6.42
C ASP A 220 -4.54 20.11 6.00
N GLU A 221 -3.64 20.61 6.87
CA GLU A 221 -2.73 21.71 6.53
C GLU A 221 -1.80 21.33 5.37
N VAL A 222 -1.24 20.11 5.38
CA VAL A 222 -0.42 19.58 4.28
C VAL A 222 -1.21 19.59 2.96
N ILE A 223 -2.47 19.12 2.99
CA ILE A 223 -3.34 19.06 1.81
C ILE A 223 -3.69 20.47 1.32
N ALA A 224 -3.97 21.41 2.22
CA ALA A 224 -4.26 22.79 1.86
C ALA A 224 -3.08 23.45 1.13
N VAL A 225 -1.85 23.29 1.66
CA VAL A 225 -0.62 23.78 1.02
C VAL A 225 -0.44 23.18 -0.37
N TYR A 226 -0.65 21.86 -0.51
CA TYR A 226 -0.59 21.20 -1.81
C TYR A 226 -1.60 21.78 -2.81
N ASN A 227 -2.88 21.86 -2.42
CA ASN A 227 -3.94 22.35 -3.31
C ASN A 227 -3.72 23.79 -3.76
N GLN A 228 -3.13 24.63 -2.90
CA GLN A 228 -2.83 26.02 -3.23
C GLN A 228 -1.71 26.16 -4.26
N GLN A 229 -0.68 25.30 -4.20
CA GLN A 229 0.57 25.49 -4.96
C GLN A 229 0.74 24.54 -6.15
N ALA A 230 0.13 23.35 -6.12
CA ALA A 230 0.36 22.31 -7.12
C ALA A 230 -0.08 22.68 -8.55
N LYS A 231 -0.94 23.69 -8.70
CA LYS A 231 -1.37 24.19 -10.03
C LYS A 231 -0.27 24.96 -10.77
N THR A 232 0.66 25.56 -10.04
CA THR A 232 1.65 26.50 -10.61
C THR A 232 3.08 26.10 -10.29
N LYS A 233 3.30 25.11 -9.42
CA LYS A 233 4.64 24.67 -9.00
C LYS A 233 4.71 23.16 -8.88
N HIS A 234 5.87 22.60 -9.18
CA HIS A 234 6.17 21.23 -8.81
C HIS A 234 6.21 21.11 -7.30
N MET A 235 5.47 20.16 -6.75
CA MET A 235 5.45 19.92 -5.30
C MET A 235 6.36 18.74 -4.95
N TYR A 236 7.16 18.90 -3.91
CA TYR A 236 8.04 17.86 -3.38
C TYR A 236 7.65 17.53 -1.94
N ALA A 237 7.73 16.25 -1.59
CA ALA A 237 7.61 15.75 -0.24
C ALA A 237 9.00 15.41 0.31
N GLU A 238 9.42 16.09 1.38
CA GLU A 238 10.54 15.68 2.22
C GLU A 238 10.00 14.75 3.31
N ILE A 239 10.39 13.48 3.23
CA ILE A 239 9.88 12.40 4.08
C ILE A 239 10.97 11.94 5.03
N LYS A 240 10.57 11.71 6.29
CA LYS A 240 11.23 10.75 7.16
C LYS A 240 10.28 9.60 7.41
N GLY A 241 10.73 8.38 7.14
CA GLY A 241 9.84 7.22 7.17
C GLY A 241 10.51 5.91 6.84
N LYS A 242 9.69 4.87 6.75
CA LYS A 242 10.09 3.50 6.46
C LYS A 242 9.25 2.93 5.33
N PHE A 243 9.87 2.11 4.49
CA PHE A 243 9.13 1.25 3.58
C PHE A 243 8.47 0.13 4.38
N PHE A 244 7.52 -0.57 3.75
CA PHE A 244 6.83 -1.71 4.37
C PHE A 244 7.77 -2.84 4.83
N ASP A 245 8.92 -3.00 4.19
CA ASP A 245 9.96 -3.95 4.59
C ASP A 245 10.91 -3.42 5.70
N ASN A 246 10.59 -2.28 6.30
CA ASN A 246 11.37 -1.53 7.30
C ASN A 246 12.71 -0.96 6.82
N SER A 247 12.99 -1.01 5.51
CA SER A 247 14.09 -0.23 4.95
C SER A 247 13.80 1.27 5.03
N ASP A 248 14.84 2.09 5.01
CA ASP A 248 14.70 3.55 5.12
C ASP A 248 14.02 4.12 3.85
N ALA A 249 12.93 4.86 4.05
CA ALA A 249 12.21 5.57 3.00
C ALA A 249 12.39 7.10 3.11
N SER A 250 13.37 7.54 3.90
CA SER A 250 13.64 8.95 4.09
C SER A 250 14.27 9.56 2.84
N GLY A 251 13.80 10.74 2.45
CA GLY A 251 14.30 11.42 1.26
C GLY A 251 13.34 12.45 0.71
N ARG A 252 13.76 13.08 -0.39
CA ARG A 252 12.94 13.99 -1.18
C ARG A 252 12.28 13.21 -2.31
N TYR A 253 10.99 13.41 -2.47
CA TYR A 253 10.18 12.81 -3.52
C TYR A 253 9.41 13.90 -4.26
N TRP A 254 9.24 13.74 -5.56
CA TRP A 254 8.30 14.56 -6.32
C TRP A 254 6.88 13.99 -6.17
N ILE A 255 5.90 14.87 -5.94
CA ILE A 255 4.48 14.49 -5.83
C ILE A 255 3.89 14.49 -7.23
N VAL A 256 3.54 13.30 -7.70
CA VAL A 256 2.97 13.05 -9.02
C VAL A 256 1.48 13.39 -9.01
N SER A 257 0.78 12.96 -7.95
CA SER A 257 -0.64 13.19 -7.78
C SER A 257 -1.09 13.04 -6.31
N LYS A 258 -2.33 13.46 -6.05
CA LYS A 258 -3.04 13.29 -4.77
C LYS A 258 -4.31 12.49 -4.98
N GLU A 259 -4.51 11.47 -4.17
CA GLU A 259 -5.73 10.65 -4.14
C GLU A 259 -6.38 10.76 -2.75
N GLY A 260 -7.44 11.56 -2.66
CA GLY A 260 -8.05 11.91 -1.37
C GLY A 260 -7.04 12.64 -0.48
N ALA A 261 -6.64 11.99 0.61
CA ALA A 261 -5.68 12.52 1.58
C ALA A 261 -4.25 11.97 1.38
N ASP A 262 -4.04 11.08 0.42
CA ASP A 262 -2.75 10.41 0.20
C ASP A 262 -2.04 10.95 -1.04
N PHE A 263 -0.72 10.84 -1.06
CA PHE A 263 0.12 11.30 -2.16
C PHE A 263 0.78 10.13 -2.88
N ILE A 264 0.82 10.20 -4.21
CA ILE A 264 1.62 9.34 -5.07
C ILE A 264 2.92 10.08 -5.37
N LEU A 265 4.03 9.40 -5.10
CA LEU A 265 5.37 9.96 -5.04
C LEU A 265 6.31 9.21 -5.96
N THR A 266 7.32 9.91 -6.49
CA THR A 266 8.45 9.27 -7.16
C THR A 266 9.76 9.99 -6.85
N LYS A 267 10.85 9.24 -6.77
CA LYS A 267 12.20 9.80 -6.56
C LYS A 267 12.98 9.96 -7.87
N ASP A 268 12.62 9.20 -8.89
CA ASP A 268 13.40 9.03 -10.13
C ASP A 268 12.53 9.07 -11.40
N GLY A 269 11.23 9.31 -11.25
CA GLY A 269 10.25 9.26 -12.34
C GLY A 269 9.94 7.84 -12.81
N LYS A 270 10.45 6.81 -12.13
CA LYS A 270 10.31 5.41 -12.52
C LYS A 270 9.69 4.54 -11.45
N SER A 271 10.09 4.74 -10.19
CA SER A 271 9.59 4.05 -9.02
C SER A 271 8.55 4.91 -8.32
N PHE A 272 7.36 4.35 -8.12
CA PHE A 272 6.23 5.06 -7.52
C PHE A 272 5.90 4.50 -6.14
N TYR A 273 5.43 5.36 -5.25
CA TYR A 273 5.09 5.00 -3.88
C TYR A 273 3.87 5.79 -3.43
N LYS A 274 3.00 5.17 -2.63
CA LYS A 274 1.87 5.86 -2.00
C LYS A 274 2.09 5.93 -0.49
N ILE A 275 1.98 7.14 0.07
CA ILE A 275 2.04 7.36 1.52
C ILE A 275 0.89 6.59 2.20
N GLY A 276 1.17 5.93 3.32
CA GLY A 276 0.21 5.10 4.05
C GLY A 276 0.02 3.69 3.47
N LYS A 277 0.63 3.40 2.31
CA LYS A 277 0.65 2.06 1.71
C LYS A 277 2.07 1.50 1.67
N GLN A 278 2.89 2.00 0.75
CA GLN A 278 4.29 1.55 0.61
C GLN A 278 5.22 2.26 1.59
N ILE A 279 4.90 3.50 1.99
CA ILE A 279 5.71 4.31 2.90
C ILE A 279 4.90 4.69 4.14
N THR A 280 5.42 4.34 5.31
CA THR A 280 4.95 4.86 6.60
C THR A 280 5.81 6.06 7.00
N THR A 281 5.20 7.23 7.17
CA THR A 281 5.91 8.49 7.44
C THR A 281 5.83 8.87 8.91
N SER A 282 6.98 9.21 9.53
CA SER A 282 7.02 9.88 10.83
C SER A 282 7.06 11.41 10.69
N GLN A 283 7.49 11.91 9.53
CA GLN A 283 7.49 13.33 9.18
C GLN A 283 7.24 13.50 7.68
N LEU A 284 6.39 14.46 7.32
CA LEU A 284 6.11 14.86 5.94
C LEU A 284 6.11 16.39 5.84
N VAL A 285 7.01 16.93 5.03
CA VAL A 285 7.10 18.37 4.77
C VAL A 285 6.98 18.62 3.28
N LEU A 286 6.07 19.50 2.87
CA LEU A 286 5.94 19.89 1.47
C LEU A 286 6.86 21.06 1.14
N LYS A 287 7.55 20.97 0.00
CA LYS A 287 8.41 22.02 -0.54
C LYS A 287 7.99 22.33 -1.98
N PRO A 288 7.61 23.58 -2.30
CA PRO A 288 7.47 23.98 -3.68
C PRO A 288 8.83 23.97 -4.37
N GLY A 289 8.89 23.48 -5.60
CA GLY A 289 10.02 23.63 -6.50
C GLY A 289 9.76 24.64 -7.59
N ASN A 290 10.28 24.35 -8.78
CA ASN A 290 10.16 25.24 -9.94
C ASN A 290 8.69 25.41 -10.38
N SER A 291 8.41 26.53 -11.03
CA SER A 291 7.10 26.80 -11.61
C SER A 291 6.80 25.85 -12.77
N ILE A 292 5.54 25.45 -12.87
CA ILE A 292 4.98 24.72 -14.01
C ILE A 292 4.54 25.77 -15.03
N SER A 293 5.09 25.73 -16.24
CA SER A 293 4.68 26.61 -17.35
C SER A 293 3.45 26.05 -18.08
N ARG A 294 3.30 24.72 -18.12
CA ARG A 294 2.18 24.04 -18.79
C ARG A 294 1.81 22.77 -18.03
N MET A 295 0.52 22.63 -17.73
CA MET A 295 -0.09 21.40 -17.24
C MET A 295 -1.39 21.17 -17.99
N GLU A 296 -1.48 20.09 -18.75
CA GLU A 296 -2.67 19.79 -19.55
C GLU A 296 -2.99 18.30 -19.55
N ASP A 297 -4.27 18.00 -19.61
CA ASP A 297 -4.79 16.65 -19.83
C ASP A 297 -5.20 16.53 -21.30
N LYS A 298 -4.54 15.63 -22.03
CA LYS A 298 -4.80 15.36 -23.44
C LYS A 298 -5.38 13.96 -23.62
N SER A 299 -6.53 13.86 -24.25
CA SER A 299 -7.09 12.57 -24.65
C SER A 299 -6.35 12.04 -25.88
N ILE A 300 -5.83 10.81 -25.83
CA ILE A 300 -5.17 10.15 -26.94
C ILE A 300 -5.90 8.85 -27.28
N THR A 301 -6.17 8.63 -28.56
CA THR A 301 -6.73 7.38 -29.06
C THR A 301 -5.57 6.47 -29.46
N LEU A 302 -5.55 5.27 -28.89
CA LEU A 302 -4.61 4.20 -29.23
C LEU A 302 -5.30 3.23 -30.21
N ASP A 303 -4.53 2.81 -31.20
CA ASP A 303 -4.91 1.86 -32.24
C ASP A 303 -3.74 0.90 -32.55
N ARG A 304 -3.76 0.29 -33.75
CA ARG A 304 -2.72 -0.63 -34.22
C ARG A 304 -1.30 -0.03 -34.18
N ASP A 305 -1.17 1.29 -34.27
CA ASP A 305 0.10 2.02 -34.27
C ASP A 305 0.46 2.59 -32.87
N THR A 306 0.04 1.92 -31.79
CA THR A 306 0.19 2.37 -30.39
C THR A 306 1.56 3.01 -30.08
N ILE A 307 2.69 2.33 -30.38
CA ILE A 307 4.03 2.85 -30.08
C ILE A 307 4.37 4.11 -30.87
N LYS A 308 3.94 4.19 -32.13
CA LYS A 308 4.16 5.36 -32.97
C LYS A 308 3.42 6.57 -32.40
N THR A 309 2.18 6.38 -31.95
CA THR A 309 1.39 7.42 -31.27
C THR A 309 2.05 7.89 -29.98
N LEU A 310 2.53 6.97 -29.13
CA LEU A 310 3.21 7.32 -27.87
C LEU A 310 4.56 8.01 -28.10
N LYS A 311 5.36 7.55 -29.07
CA LYS A 311 6.62 8.20 -29.46
C LYS A 311 6.39 9.60 -30.02
N LYS A 312 5.36 9.78 -30.85
CA LYS A 312 4.97 11.11 -31.34
C LYS A 312 4.60 12.03 -30.17
N LEU A 313 3.79 11.54 -29.23
CA LEU A 313 3.43 12.30 -28.03
C LEU A 313 4.66 12.70 -27.20
N GLN A 314 5.63 11.81 -27.01
CA GLN A 314 6.89 12.10 -26.33
C GLN A 314 7.73 13.14 -27.09
N ASN A 315 7.87 12.98 -28.41
CA ASN A 315 8.66 13.87 -29.27
C ASN A 315 8.06 15.27 -29.38
N ASP A 316 6.74 15.39 -29.37
CA ASP A 316 6.03 16.68 -29.38
C ASP A 316 6.18 17.42 -28.02
N ASN A 317 6.70 16.76 -26.98
CA ASN A 317 6.77 17.28 -25.60
C ASN A 317 8.10 16.91 -24.89
N GLN A 318 9.24 17.09 -25.54
CA GLN A 318 10.56 16.65 -25.04
C GLN A 318 10.96 17.22 -23.67
N ASN A 319 10.45 18.41 -23.32
CA ASN A 319 10.74 19.08 -22.05
C ASN A 319 9.73 18.74 -20.95
N ALA A 320 8.73 17.90 -21.23
CA ALA A 320 7.70 17.54 -20.27
C ALA A 320 7.96 16.18 -19.62
N VAL A 321 7.29 15.93 -18.50
CA VAL A 321 6.97 14.56 -18.05
C VAL A 321 5.54 14.24 -18.45
N ILE A 322 5.29 13.01 -18.90
CA ILE A 322 3.98 12.59 -19.42
C ILE A 322 3.52 11.33 -18.70
N PHE A 323 2.33 11.38 -18.13
CA PHE A 323 1.70 10.27 -17.42
C PHE A 323 0.45 9.79 -18.14
N LEU A 324 0.33 8.49 -18.33
CA LEU A 324 -0.83 7.84 -18.90
C LEU A 324 -1.80 7.40 -17.79
N ILE A 325 -3.07 7.75 -17.95
CA ILE A 325 -4.14 7.49 -16.99
C ILE A 325 -5.38 6.98 -17.72
N GLY A 326 -5.86 5.82 -17.34
CA GLY A 326 -7.09 5.23 -17.86
C GLY A 326 -6.93 3.77 -18.23
N SER A 327 -7.80 3.30 -19.11
CA SER A 327 -7.83 1.89 -19.48
C SER A 327 -8.06 1.67 -20.95
N VAL A 328 -7.33 0.68 -21.49
CA VAL A 328 -7.37 0.31 -22.90
C VAL A 328 -7.42 -1.19 -23.05
N LYS A 329 -7.95 -1.66 -24.18
CA LYS A 329 -7.99 -3.09 -24.50
C LYS A 329 -6.66 -3.53 -25.09
N VAL A 330 -6.22 -4.73 -24.73
CA VAL A 330 -5.04 -5.41 -25.28
C VAL A 330 -5.52 -6.54 -26.17
N ASP A 331 -4.95 -6.65 -27.37
CA ASP A 331 -5.35 -7.67 -28.34
C ASP A 331 -5.03 -9.11 -27.87
N SER A 332 -3.98 -9.28 -27.05
CA SER A 332 -3.61 -10.56 -26.45
C SER A 332 -3.34 -10.44 -24.94
N SER A 333 -4.19 -11.07 -24.13
CA SER A 333 -4.08 -11.12 -22.67
C SER A 333 -2.77 -11.76 -22.18
N ASP A 334 -2.30 -12.77 -22.90
CA ASP A 334 -1.15 -13.59 -22.50
C ASP A 334 0.17 -12.83 -22.57
N ASN A 335 0.25 -11.88 -23.51
CA ASN A 335 1.41 -11.01 -23.64
C ASN A 335 1.42 -9.91 -22.58
N CYS A 336 0.24 -9.48 -22.14
CA CYS A 336 0.09 -8.42 -21.17
C CYS A 336 0.74 -8.76 -19.81
N LYS A 337 0.54 -10.00 -19.34
CA LYS A 337 1.13 -10.49 -18.08
C LYS A 337 2.66 -10.60 -18.13
N LYS A 338 3.22 -10.95 -19.29
CA LYS A 338 4.69 -11.11 -19.45
C LYS A 338 5.43 -9.78 -19.38
N VAL A 339 4.77 -8.70 -19.78
CA VAL A 339 5.36 -7.36 -19.87
C VAL A 339 5.41 -6.66 -18.50
N ILE A 340 4.41 -6.89 -17.66
CA ILE A 340 4.27 -6.18 -16.38
C ILE A 340 4.99 -6.95 -15.27
N ARG A 341 6.21 -6.52 -14.95
CA ARG A 341 6.91 -6.99 -13.74
C ARG A 341 6.51 -6.12 -12.56
N LEU A 342 5.74 -6.70 -11.62
CA LEU A 342 5.41 -6.04 -10.37
C LEU A 342 6.60 -6.07 -9.42
N GLN A 343 7.05 -4.89 -8.99
CA GLN A 343 7.96 -4.79 -7.86
C GLN A 343 7.10 -4.69 -6.59
N SER A 344 7.18 -5.70 -5.73
CA SER A 344 6.29 -5.89 -4.57
C SER A 344 6.31 -4.76 -3.54
N ASN A 345 7.26 -3.81 -3.65
CA ASN A 345 7.39 -2.66 -2.76
C ASN A 345 7.05 -1.31 -3.43
N GLN A 346 6.53 -1.31 -4.66
CA GLN A 346 6.15 -0.10 -5.39
C GLN A 346 4.64 0.01 -5.56
N TYR A 347 4.17 1.25 -5.70
CA TYR A 347 2.83 1.54 -6.13
C TYR A 347 2.64 1.07 -7.58
N GLN A 348 1.61 0.26 -7.81
CA GLN A 348 1.33 -0.30 -9.11
C GLN A 348 0.72 0.76 -10.04
N THR A 349 1.55 1.29 -10.94
CA THR A 349 1.14 2.26 -11.96
C THR A 349 0.59 1.61 -13.23
N ILE A 350 0.77 0.30 -13.40
CA ILE A 350 0.26 -0.47 -14.53
C ILE A 350 -0.22 -1.84 -14.06
N SER A 351 -1.41 -2.24 -14.47
CA SER A 351 -1.97 -3.56 -14.18
C SER A 351 -2.69 -4.11 -15.40
N CYS A 352 -2.78 -5.43 -15.49
CA CYS A 352 -3.50 -6.08 -16.56
C CYS A 352 -4.37 -7.19 -16.03
N SER A 353 -5.65 -7.14 -16.40
CA SER A 353 -6.63 -8.15 -16.05
C SER A 353 -7.41 -8.52 -17.31
N SER A 354 -7.43 -9.82 -17.63
CA SER A 354 -8.01 -10.35 -18.86
C SER A 354 -7.44 -9.66 -20.10
N SER A 355 -8.25 -8.88 -20.82
CA SER A 355 -7.85 -8.10 -22.01
C SER A 355 -7.80 -6.59 -21.75
N LYS A 356 -7.76 -6.17 -20.49
CA LYS A 356 -7.82 -4.76 -20.10
C LYS A 356 -6.52 -4.35 -19.41
N LEU A 357 -5.83 -3.38 -19.99
CA LEU A 357 -4.65 -2.74 -19.42
C LEU A 357 -5.10 -1.46 -18.72
N GLN A 358 -4.81 -1.36 -17.43
CA GLN A 358 -5.07 -0.19 -16.60
C GLN A 358 -3.75 0.53 -16.34
N MET A 359 -3.74 1.85 -16.52
CA MET A 359 -2.61 2.71 -16.21
C MET A 359 -3.05 3.79 -15.23
N ASN A 360 -2.28 3.95 -14.16
CA ASN A 360 -2.51 4.93 -13.10
C ASN A 360 -1.20 5.71 -12.93
N TYR A 361 -1.11 6.87 -13.58
CA TYR A 361 0.10 7.70 -13.63
C TYR A 361 1.31 6.93 -14.18
N TYR A 362 1.13 6.19 -15.26
CA TYR A 362 2.20 5.39 -15.85
C TYR A 362 3.08 6.24 -16.78
N PRO A 363 4.42 6.33 -16.58
CA PRO A 363 5.28 7.16 -17.43
C PRO A 363 5.23 6.72 -18.90
N VAL A 364 5.09 7.68 -19.82
CA VAL A 364 5.05 7.38 -21.26
C VAL A 364 6.32 6.65 -21.73
N GLU A 365 7.48 6.97 -21.15
CA GLU A 365 8.75 6.35 -21.52
C GLU A 365 8.80 4.87 -21.11
N GLN A 366 8.22 4.54 -19.95
CA GLN A 366 8.08 3.15 -19.52
C GLN A 366 7.05 2.42 -20.37
N ALA A 367 5.96 3.08 -20.76
CA ALA A 367 4.99 2.52 -21.69
C ALA A 367 5.60 2.16 -23.04
N ILE A 368 6.38 3.07 -23.64
CA ILE A 368 7.08 2.81 -24.90
C ILE A 368 8.07 1.65 -24.76
N ALA A 369 8.82 1.58 -23.65
CA ALA A 369 9.83 0.55 -23.44
C ALA A 369 9.22 -0.84 -23.18
N GLN A 370 8.16 -0.91 -22.37
CA GLN A 370 7.58 -2.17 -21.92
C GLN A 370 6.56 -2.74 -22.91
N LEU A 371 5.69 -1.89 -23.48
CA LEU A 371 4.61 -2.37 -24.33
C LEU A 371 5.10 -2.92 -25.67
N GLY A 372 6.32 -2.61 -26.11
CA GLY A 372 6.92 -3.24 -27.29
C GLY A 372 5.97 -3.27 -28.49
N ASN A 373 5.66 -4.44 -29.03
CA ASN A 373 4.74 -4.59 -30.17
C ASN A 373 3.28 -4.86 -29.78
N GLN A 374 2.87 -4.58 -28.53
CA GLN A 374 1.48 -4.77 -28.13
C GLN A 374 0.55 -3.79 -28.85
N VAL A 375 -0.57 -4.30 -29.35
CA VAL A 375 -1.65 -3.48 -29.92
C VAL A 375 -2.62 -3.12 -28.80
N LEU A 376 -2.72 -1.83 -28.51
CA LEU A 376 -3.69 -1.27 -27.58
C LEU A 376 -4.79 -0.56 -28.33
N THR A 377 -6.05 -0.77 -27.94
CA THR A 377 -7.20 -0.08 -28.54
C THR A 377 -8.02 0.63 -27.48
N GLY A 378 -8.40 1.87 -27.77
CA GLY A 378 -9.24 2.69 -26.91
C GLY A 378 -8.66 4.07 -26.66
N THR A 379 -9.26 4.81 -25.73
CA THR A 379 -8.86 6.17 -25.39
C THR A 379 -8.24 6.20 -24.01
N ILE A 380 -7.09 6.85 -23.88
CA ILE A 380 -6.42 7.07 -22.60
C ILE A 380 -6.11 8.56 -22.42
N LYS A 381 -6.02 9.01 -21.17
CA LYS A 381 -5.64 10.39 -20.85
C LYS A 381 -4.12 10.47 -20.67
N ALA A 382 -3.50 11.45 -21.32
CA ALA A 382 -2.11 11.82 -21.10
C ALA A 382 -2.04 13.14 -20.34
N THR A 383 -1.52 13.11 -19.11
CA THR A 383 -1.24 14.32 -18.32
C THR A 383 0.18 14.77 -18.62
N ILE A 384 0.32 15.94 -19.24
CA ILE A 384 1.59 16.54 -19.69
C ILE A 384 1.95 17.68 -18.73
N ILE A 385 3.16 17.64 -18.16
CA ILE A 385 3.62 18.63 -17.17
C ILE A 385 4.99 19.16 -17.60
N GLU A 386 5.09 20.47 -17.83
CA GLU A 386 6.29 21.17 -18.27
C GLU A 386 6.64 22.34 -17.32
N PRO A 387 7.94 22.56 -17.01
CA PRO A 387 9.09 21.74 -17.40
C PRO A 387 9.11 20.38 -16.69
N ARG A 388 10.00 19.48 -17.13
CA ARG A 388 10.24 18.22 -16.45
C ARG A 388 10.71 18.50 -15.00
N PRO A 389 10.12 17.84 -13.98
CA PRO A 389 10.59 18.00 -12.60
C PRO A 389 12.03 17.51 -12.45
N LYS A 390 12.73 18.07 -11.46
CA LYS A 390 14.07 17.59 -11.07
C LYS A 390 13.89 16.45 -10.08
N PHE A 391 14.35 15.27 -10.45
CA PHE A 391 14.27 14.06 -9.63
C PHE A 391 15.38 14.03 -8.57
#